data_AF-A0A1F7SHM7-F1
#
_entry.id   AF-A0A1F7SHM7-F1
#
_cell.length_a   1.000
_cell.length_b   1.000
_cell.length_c   1.000
_cell.angle_alpha   90.00
_cell.angle_beta   90.00
_cell.angle_gamma   90.00
#
_symmetry.space_group_name_H-M   'P 1'
#
loop_
_entity.id
_entity.type
_entity.pdbx_description
1 polymer ?
#
loop_
_entity_poly.entity_id
_entity_poly.type
_entity_poly.pdbx_seq_one_letter_code
_entity_poly.pdbx_strand_id
1 'polypeptide(L)'
;MALKVIPEKCIVCCACEMACGYYHDQAFTTLSSSIIIYRAMEKKNYFGMMVKRPEDILIGRPESVEAKRPGDFSSGGGAASASAKPIFIRPTCDLCAGADEYNCVMACPTGALVKE
;
A
#
# COMPACT_ATOMS: atom_id res chain seq x y z
N MET A 1 -11.23 12.53 5.24
CA MET A 1 -11.15 11.08 5.47
C MET A 1 -9.86 10.60 4.85
N ALA A 2 -9.07 9.80 5.56
CA ALA A 2 -7.77 9.31 5.12
C ALA A 2 -7.65 7.80 5.41
N LEU A 3 -6.62 7.18 4.84
CA LEU A 3 -6.26 5.80 5.11
C LEU A 3 -5.02 5.79 6.01
N LYS A 4 -5.14 5.19 7.18
CA LYS A 4 -4.04 5.00 8.13
C LYS A 4 -3.54 3.57 8.08
N VAL A 5 -2.22 3.44 8.13
CA VAL A 5 -1.50 2.17 8.07
C VAL A 5 -0.89 1.86 9.44
N ILE A 6 -1.05 0.61 9.89
CA ILE A 6 -0.53 0.08 11.15
C ILE A 6 0.34 -1.15 10.82
N PRO A 7 1.62 -0.95 10.42
CA PRO A 7 2.46 -1.98 9.82
C PRO A 7 2.71 -3.20 10.72
N GLU A 8 2.79 -2.98 12.03
CA GLU A 8 3.05 -4.01 13.04
C GLU A 8 1.95 -5.08 13.14
N LYS A 9 0.75 -4.76 12.64
CA LYS A 9 -0.37 -5.71 12.57
C LYS A 9 -0.43 -6.47 11.24
N CYS A 10 0.39 -6.11 10.26
CA CYS A 10 0.33 -6.71 8.92
C CYS A 10 0.93 -8.12 8.92
N ILE A 11 0.16 -9.09 8.41
CA ILE A 11 0.59 -10.50 8.27
C ILE A 11 0.90 -10.88 6.82
N VAL A 12 1.05 -9.91 5.91
CA VAL A 12 1.45 -10.14 4.51
C VAL A 12 0.47 -11.03 3.73
N CYS A 13 -0.81 -11.02 4.10
CA CYS A 13 -1.82 -11.86 3.45
C CYS A 13 -2.28 -11.34 2.08
N CYS A 14 -1.91 -10.12 1.71
CA CYS A 14 -2.28 -9.42 0.47
C CYS A 14 -3.79 -9.24 0.22
N ALA A 15 -4.65 -9.51 1.20
CA ALA A 15 -6.10 -9.35 1.08
C ALA A 15 -6.49 -7.90 0.72
N CYS A 16 -5.82 -6.90 1.30
CA CYS A 16 -6.06 -5.50 1.00
C CYS A 16 -5.67 -5.10 -0.43
N GLU A 17 -4.60 -5.67 -0.97
CA GLU A 17 -4.17 -5.46 -2.36
C GLU A 17 -5.17 -6.09 -3.33
N MET A 18 -5.65 -7.30 -3.05
CA MET A 18 -6.68 -7.96 -3.85
C MET A 18 -8.02 -7.20 -3.82
N ALA A 19 -8.45 -6.75 -2.64
CA ALA A 19 -9.69 -5.99 -2.47
C ALA A 19 -9.65 -4.62 -3.16
N CYS A 20 -8.48 -3.96 -3.13
CA CYS A 20 -8.26 -2.71 -3.84
C CYS A 20 -8.28 -2.92 -5.36
N GLY A 21 -7.61 -3.97 -5.87
CA GLY A 21 -7.65 -4.30 -7.30
C GLY A 21 -9.07 -4.62 -7.80
N TYR A 22 -9.83 -5.38 -7.00
CA TYR A 22 -11.24 -5.66 -7.31
C TYR A 22 -12.09 -4.39 -7.38
N TYR A 23 -11.85 -3.41 -6.50
CA TYR A 23 -12.53 -2.12 -6.56
C TYR A 23 -12.26 -1.39 -7.89
N HIS A 24 -11.02 -1.37 -8.36
CA HIS A 24 -10.66 -0.64 -9.58
C HIS A 24 -11.10 -1.35 -10.87
N ASP A 25 -10.90 -2.67 -10.97
CA ASP A 25 -11.08 -3.40 -12.23
C ASP A 25 -12.26 -4.37 -12.24
N GLN A 26 -13.02 -4.49 -11.14
CA GLN A 26 -14.08 -5.50 -10.95
C GLN A 26 -13.59 -6.95 -11.13
N ALA A 27 -12.26 -7.14 -11.09
CA ALA A 27 -11.57 -8.40 -11.27
C ALA A 27 -10.42 -8.52 -10.27
N PHE A 28 -10.07 -9.76 -9.93
CA PHE A 28 -8.95 -10.03 -9.03
C PHE A 28 -7.62 -9.89 -9.77
N THR A 29 -7.09 -8.67 -9.80
CA THR A 29 -5.78 -8.34 -10.36
C THR A 29 -5.03 -7.42 -9.41
N THR A 30 -3.73 -7.65 -9.26
CA THR A 30 -2.87 -6.80 -8.41
C THR A 30 -2.40 -5.55 -9.14
N LEU A 31 -2.48 -5.49 -10.48
CA LEU A 31 -1.94 -4.38 -11.26
C LEU A 31 -2.70 -3.06 -11.04
N SER A 32 -4.01 -3.14 -10.81
CA SER A 32 -4.88 -2.00 -10.56
C SER A 32 -5.05 -1.67 -9.08
N SER A 33 -4.41 -2.38 -8.17
CA SER A 33 -4.45 -2.01 -6.75
C SER A 33 -3.57 -0.80 -6.47
N SER A 34 -4.08 0.22 -5.79
CA SER A 34 -3.23 1.31 -5.27
C SER A 34 -2.34 0.91 -4.10
N ILE A 35 -2.52 -0.30 -3.56
CA ILE A 35 -1.77 -0.86 -2.44
C ILE A 35 -0.83 -1.96 -2.96
N ILE A 36 0.43 -1.93 -2.58
CA ILE A 36 1.35 -3.06 -2.81
C ILE A 36 1.95 -3.54 -1.50
N ILE A 37 2.07 -4.86 -1.36
CA ILE A 37 3.01 -5.46 -0.41
C ILE A 37 4.29 -5.80 -1.16
N TYR A 38 5.43 -5.41 -0.60
CA TYR A 38 6.73 -5.59 -1.26
C TYR A 38 7.80 -6.07 -0.29
N ARG A 39 8.85 -6.69 -0.82
CA ARG A 39 10.03 -7.05 -0.04
C ARG A 39 10.87 -5.80 0.21
N ALA A 40 10.90 -5.35 1.46
CA ALA A 40 11.62 -4.14 1.85
C ALA A 40 13.13 -4.41 2.03
N MET A 41 13.95 -3.41 1.69
CA MET A 41 15.42 -3.43 1.86
C MET A 41 16.12 -4.69 1.28
N GLU A 42 15.47 -5.39 0.35
CA GLU A 42 15.95 -6.66 -0.22
C GLU A 42 16.30 -7.76 0.81
N LYS A 43 15.84 -7.64 2.06
CA LYS A 43 16.06 -8.64 3.12
C LYS A 43 15.03 -9.77 2.99
N LYS A 44 15.46 -11.03 3.10
CA LYS A 44 14.53 -12.18 3.12
C LYS A 44 13.65 -12.04 4.38
N ASN A 45 12.34 -12.22 4.23
CA ASN A 45 11.35 -12.08 5.30
C ASN A 45 11.17 -10.65 5.86
N TYR A 46 11.59 -9.62 5.14
CA TYR A 46 11.28 -8.24 5.48
C TYR A 46 10.36 -7.64 4.43
N PHE A 47 9.17 -7.23 4.87
CA PHE A 47 8.13 -6.69 3.99
C PHE A 47 7.78 -5.26 4.40
N GLY A 48 7.29 -4.51 3.43
CA GLY A 48 6.63 -3.23 3.65
C GLY A 48 5.33 -3.18 2.88
N MET A 49 4.49 -2.23 3.24
CA MET A 49 3.29 -1.88 2.50
C MET A 49 3.46 -0.49 1.91
N MET A 50 3.01 -0.28 0.68
CA MET A 50 2.90 1.04 0.09
C MET A 50 1.49 1.31 -0.39
N VAL A 51 1.05 2.55 -0.23
CA VAL A 51 -0.21 3.06 -0.77
C VAL A 51 0.11 4.27 -1.64
N LYS A 52 -0.21 4.21 -2.92
CA LYS A 52 -0.05 5.35 -3.82
C LYS A 52 -1.21 6.32 -3.60
N ARG A 53 -0.91 7.52 -3.09
CA ARG A 53 -1.88 8.62 -2.89
C ARG A 53 -1.67 9.68 -3.98
N PRO A 54 -2.59 10.65 -4.14
CA PRO A 54 -2.46 11.66 -5.18
C PRO A 54 -1.15 12.46 -5.08
N GLU A 55 -0.75 12.81 -3.86
CA GLU A 55 0.39 13.70 -3.61
C GLU A 55 1.70 12.95 -3.32
N ASP A 56 1.62 11.72 -2.83
CA ASP A 56 2.76 10.97 -2.33
C ASP A 56 2.50 9.46 -2.29
N ILE A 57 3.51 8.70 -1.85
CA ILE A 57 3.40 7.28 -1.56
C ILE A 57 3.57 7.12 -0.05
N LEU A 58 2.55 6.60 0.60
CA LEU A 58 2.59 6.21 2.01
C LEU A 58 3.30 4.86 2.12
N ILE A 59 4.34 4.79 2.93
CA ILE A 59 5.16 3.60 3.15
C ILE A 59 5.00 3.19 4.60
N GLY A 60 4.40 2.02 4.81
CA GLY A 60 4.28 1.40 6.13
C GLY A 60 5.32 0.30 6.31
N ARG A 61 6.13 0.40 7.36
CA ARG A 61 7.08 -0.63 7.79
C ARG A 61 7.06 -0.78 9.31
N PRO A 62 7.54 -1.90 9.88
CA PRO A 62 7.47 -2.12 11.32
C PRO A 62 8.12 -1.01 12.17
N GLU A 63 9.13 -0.32 11.65
CA GLU A 63 9.84 0.77 12.30
C GLU A 63 9.10 2.11 12.26
N SER A 64 8.38 2.39 11.17
CA SER A 64 7.72 3.68 10.96
C SER A 64 6.76 3.68 9.78
N VAL A 65 5.89 4.70 9.77
CA VAL A 65 5.10 5.07 8.60
C VAL A 65 5.65 6.39 8.06
N GLU A 66 6.02 6.40 6.79
CA GLU A 66 6.61 7.56 6.11
C GLU A 66 5.80 7.92 4.87
N ALA A 67 5.66 9.20 4.56
CA ALA A 67 5.12 9.67 3.29
C ALA A 67 6.28 10.21 2.43
N LYS A 68 6.42 9.71 1.19
CA LYS A 68 7.47 10.15 0.26
C LYS A 68 6.89 10.53 -1.09
N ARG A 69 7.37 11.62 -1.68
CA ARG A 69 6.95 11.98 -3.04
C ARG A 69 7.58 10.99 -4.02
N PRO A 70 6.94 10.71 -5.17
CA PRO A 70 7.49 9.78 -6.16
C PRO A 70 8.93 10.12 -6.59
N GLY A 71 9.30 11.41 -6.65
CA GLY A 71 10.65 11.86 -6.98
C GLY A 71 11.73 11.49 -5.93
N ASP A 72 11.35 11.30 -4.68
CA ASP A 72 12.27 11.00 -3.56
C ASP A 72 12.75 9.55 -3.56
N PHE A 73 12.13 8.69 -4.39
CA PHE A 73 12.52 7.28 -4.51
C PHE A 73 13.80 7.08 -5.35
N SER A 74 14.29 8.13 -6.01
CA SER A 74 15.51 8.09 -6.83
C SER A 74 16.79 8.37 -6.03
N SER A 75 16.69 8.97 -4.84
CA SER A 75 17.83 9.58 -4.13
C SER A 75 18.24 8.91 -2.81
N GLY A 76 17.55 7.85 -2.36
CA GLY A 76 17.84 7.21 -1.07
C GLY A 76 17.64 5.70 -1.07
N GLY A 77 18.72 4.96 -0.74
CA GLY A 77 18.81 3.49 -0.72
C GLY A 77 17.98 2.74 0.33
N GLY A 78 16.74 3.18 0.61
CA GLY A 78 15.88 2.56 1.62
C GLY A 78 14.50 2.12 1.13
N ALA A 79 13.97 2.67 0.03
CA ALA A 79 12.63 2.33 -0.50
C ALA A 79 12.65 1.86 -1.97
N ALA A 80 13.78 2.01 -2.66
CA ALA A 80 13.95 1.71 -4.09
C ALA A 80 14.28 0.25 -4.40
N SER A 81 13.90 -0.70 -3.54
CA SER A 81 14.06 -2.14 -3.86
C SER A 81 13.34 -2.43 -5.18
N ALA A 82 13.88 -3.28 -6.05
CA ALA A 82 13.24 -3.60 -7.33
C ALA A 82 11.77 -4.05 -7.16
N SER A 83 11.45 -4.72 -6.04
CA SER A 83 10.11 -5.13 -5.65
C SER A 83 9.11 -3.99 -5.39
N ALA A 84 9.60 -2.77 -5.15
CA ALA A 84 8.79 -1.58 -4.90
C ALA A 84 8.35 -0.87 -6.19
N LYS A 85 9.11 -1.01 -7.27
CA LYS A 85 8.89 -0.30 -8.55
C LYS A 85 7.49 -0.46 -9.15
N PRO A 86 6.78 -1.59 -9.00
CA PRO A 86 5.42 -1.71 -9.52
C PRO A 86 4.46 -0.62 -9.02
N ILE A 87 4.65 -0.04 -7.83
CA ILE A 87 3.77 1.01 -7.29
C ILE A 87 3.61 2.20 -8.26
N PHE A 88 4.65 2.55 -9.02
CA PHE A 88 4.64 3.75 -9.85
C PHE A 88 3.65 3.68 -11.02
N ILE A 89 3.39 2.48 -11.55
CA ILE A 89 2.45 2.27 -12.66
C ILE A 89 1.01 2.00 -12.19
N ARG A 90 0.80 1.78 -10.88
CA ARG A 90 -0.52 1.49 -10.32
C ARG A 90 -1.39 2.75 -10.23
N PRO A 91 -2.72 2.63 -10.21
CA PRO A 91 -3.58 3.80 -10.02
C PRO A 91 -3.40 4.39 -8.62
N THR A 92 -3.75 5.65 -8.51
CA THR A 92 -3.77 6.38 -7.24
C THR A 92 -5.00 5.99 -6.41
N CYS A 93 -4.82 5.84 -5.10
CA CYS A 93 -5.90 5.57 -4.16
C CYS A 93 -6.85 6.77 -4.12
N ASP A 94 -8.11 6.51 -4.44
CA ASP A 94 -9.22 7.46 -4.44
C ASP A 94 -10.12 7.31 -3.19
N LEU A 95 -9.63 6.57 -2.18
CA LEU A 95 -10.37 6.25 -0.95
C LEU A 95 -11.73 5.59 -1.25
N CYS A 96 -11.76 4.68 -2.22
CA CYS A 96 -12.98 4.01 -2.68
C CYS A 96 -14.09 5.01 -3.05
N ALA A 97 -13.72 6.07 -3.79
CA ALA A 97 -14.59 7.17 -4.17
C ALA A 97 -15.34 7.84 -2.99
N GLY A 98 -14.71 7.87 -1.81
CA GLY A 98 -15.30 8.47 -0.61
C GLY A 98 -16.37 7.60 0.08
N ALA A 99 -16.35 6.29 -0.14
CA ALA A 99 -17.27 5.35 0.51
C ALA A 99 -17.23 5.42 2.06
N ASP A 100 -18.34 5.02 2.68
CA ASP A 100 -18.49 4.92 4.13
C ASP A 100 -17.43 3.98 4.75
N GLU A 101 -17.08 2.91 4.04
CA GLU A 101 -16.00 1.99 4.39
C GLU A 101 -15.12 1.71 3.18
N TYR A 102 -13.82 1.49 3.41
CA TYR A 102 -12.88 1.17 2.35
C TYR A 102 -12.71 -0.34 2.21
N ASN A 103 -12.71 -0.85 0.97
CA ASN A 103 -12.58 -2.29 0.72
C ASN A 103 -11.32 -2.89 1.36
N CYS A 104 -10.20 -2.15 1.34
CA CYS A 104 -8.95 -2.59 1.94
C CYS A 104 -8.99 -2.65 3.47
N VAL A 105 -9.81 -1.81 4.12
CA VAL A 105 -10.04 -1.82 5.57
C VAL A 105 -10.94 -3.01 5.93
N MET A 106 -12.07 -3.17 5.24
CA MET A 106 -13.00 -4.28 5.48
C MET A 106 -12.36 -5.66 5.26
N ALA A 107 -11.50 -5.79 4.25
CA ALA A 107 -10.83 -7.05 3.94
C ALA A 107 -9.63 -7.36 4.85
N CYS A 108 -9.14 -6.40 5.64
CA CYS A 108 -7.95 -6.60 6.46
C CYS A 108 -8.28 -7.43 7.71
N PRO A 109 -7.75 -8.67 7.85
CA PRO A 109 -8.12 -9.54 8.97
C PRO A 109 -7.51 -9.10 10.32
N THR A 110 -6.54 -8.20 10.31
CA THR A 110 -5.77 -7.80 11.50
C THR A 110 -5.95 -6.33 11.88
N GLY A 111 -6.68 -5.55 11.08
CA GLY A 111 -6.79 -4.11 11.27
C GLY A 111 -5.46 -3.36 11.06
N ALA A 112 -4.61 -3.86 10.16
CA ALA A 112 -3.40 -3.15 9.71
C ALA A 112 -3.70 -1.92 8.83
N LEU A 113 -4.95 -1.81 8.36
CA LEU A 113 -5.49 -0.66 7.65
C LEU A 113 -6.72 -0.17 8.39
N VAL A 114 -6.80 1.13 8.65
CA VAL A 114 -7.95 1.77 9.32
C VAL A 114 -8.32 3.07 8.63
N LYS A 115 -9.60 3.44 8.70
CA LYS A 115 -10.11 4.74 8.26
C LYS A 115 -9.79 5.80 9.31
N GLU A 116 -9.35 6.98 8.86
CA GLU A 116 -9.05 8.17 9.67
C GLU A 116 -9.89 9.38 9.26
#